data_AF-A0A3E0PSY2-F1
#
_entry.id   AF-A0A3E0PSY2-F1
#
_cell.length_a   1.000
_cell.length_b   1.000
_cell.length_c   1.000
_cell.angle_alpha   90.00
_cell.angle_beta   90.00
_cell.angle_gamma   90.00
#
_symmetry.space_group_name_H-M   'P 1'
#
loop_
_entity.id
_entity.type
_entity.pdbx_description
1 polymer ?
#
loop_
_entity_poly.entity_id
_entity_poly.type
_entity_poly.pdbx_seq_one_letter_code
_entity_poly.pdbx_strand_id
1 'polypeptide(L)'
;MSVPPETDLPQFVSFATEQLENGGSQLTPEEVLNLWRAQHPAPEDFADAVEALERALAQADRGEGRALEEFDKAFRTRHQIAADE
;
A
#
# COMPACT_ATOMS: atom_id res chain seq x y z
N MET A 1 -2.88 -17.01 -9.22
CA MET A 1 -3.69 -17.01 -7.98
C MET A 1 -2.85 -17.69 -6.93
N SER A 2 -2.16 -16.93 -6.07
CA SER A 2 -1.45 -17.51 -4.92
C SER A 2 -2.49 -18.13 -3.99
N VAL A 3 -2.33 -19.41 -3.72
CA VAL A 3 -3.10 -20.13 -2.70
C VAL A 3 -2.60 -19.60 -1.36
N PRO A 4 -3.46 -19.04 -0.50
CA PRO A 4 -3.02 -18.58 0.81
C PRO A 4 -2.43 -19.78 1.58
N PRO A 5 -1.30 -19.61 2.30
CA PRO A 5 -0.70 -20.70 3.06
C PRO A 5 -1.71 -21.26 4.06
N GLU A 6 -1.65 -22.57 4.35
CA GLU A 6 -2.64 -23.30 5.17
C GLU A 6 -2.89 -22.69 6.57
N THR A 7 -2.02 -21.78 7.03
CA THR A 7 -2.11 -21.04 8.29
C THR A 7 -2.91 -19.73 8.23
N ASP A 8 -3.25 -19.23 7.03
CA ASP A 8 -3.88 -17.91 6.84
C ASP A 8 -5.39 -17.95 7.14
N LEU A 9 -6.06 -19.06 6.86
CA LEU A 9 -7.51 -19.19 7.04
C LEU A 9 -7.95 -19.15 8.52
N PRO A 10 -7.32 -19.88 9.46
CA PRO A 10 -7.66 -19.78 10.88
C PRO A 10 -7.38 -18.39 11.47
N GLN A 11 -6.31 -17.73 11.00
CA GLN A 11 -5.95 -16.38 11.45
C GLN A 11 -6.95 -15.35 10.95
N PHE A 12 -7.37 -15.44 9.68
CA PHE A 12 -8.44 -14.62 9.13
C PHE A 12 -9.77 -14.79 9.90
N VAL A 13 -10.13 -16.03 10.26
CA VAL A 13 -11.35 -16.30 11.05
C VAL A 13 -11.27 -15.64 12.43
N SER A 14 -10.12 -15.71 13.11
CA SER A 14 -9.92 -15.02 14.39
C SER A 14 -10.11 -13.51 14.24
N PHE A 15 -9.46 -12.91 13.24
CA PHE A 15 -9.57 -11.49 12.96
C PHE A 15 -10.99 -11.06 12.61
N ALA A 16 -11.68 -11.80 11.75
CA ALA A 16 -13.05 -11.49 11.39
C ALA A 16 -13.97 -11.55 12.61
N THR A 17 -13.73 -12.48 13.53
CA THR A 17 -14.47 -12.59 14.79
C THR A 17 -14.22 -11.38 15.68
N GLU A 18 -12.97 -10.96 15.85
CA GLU A 18 -12.60 -9.76 16.61
C GLU A 18 -13.22 -8.48 16.01
N GLN A 19 -13.25 -8.37 14.69
CA GLN A 19 -13.88 -7.23 14.01
C GLN A 19 -15.40 -7.19 14.26
N LEU A 20 -16.07 -8.35 14.30
CA LEU A 20 -17.50 -8.44 14.61
C LEU A 20 -17.79 -8.09 16.08
N GLU A 21 -16.94 -8.54 17.00
CA GLU A 21 -17.11 -8.29 18.45
C GLU A 21 -16.85 -6.83 18.83
N ASN A 22 -15.93 -6.13 18.15
CA ASN A 22 -15.57 -4.73 18.41
C ASN A 22 -16.51 -3.69 17.76
N GLY A 23 -17.70 -4.11 17.33
CA GLY A 23 -18.67 -3.21 16.69
C GLY A 23 -18.43 -2.96 15.20
N GLY A 24 -17.51 -3.70 14.55
CA GLY A 24 -17.26 -3.70 13.12
C GLY A 24 -18.37 -4.35 12.27
N SER A 25 -19.56 -4.52 12.83
CA SER A 25 -20.80 -4.98 12.16
C SER A 25 -21.23 -4.16 10.93
N GLN A 26 -20.53 -3.05 10.64
CA GLN A 26 -20.78 -2.20 9.49
C GLN A 26 -19.99 -2.63 8.25
N LEU A 27 -18.94 -3.44 8.40
CA LEU A 27 -18.11 -3.89 7.28
C LEU A 27 -18.74 -5.12 6.63
N THR A 28 -18.74 -5.15 5.30
CA THR A 28 -19.08 -6.35 4.54
C THR A 28 -17.96 -7.39 4.67
N PRO A 29 -18.25 -8.68 4.43
CA PRO A 29 -17.22 -9.72 4.41
C PRO A 29 -16.04 -9.40 3.48
N GLU A 30 -16.30 -8.80 2.31
CA GLU A 30 -15.28 -8.38 1.37
C GLU A 30 -14.41 -7.24 1.94
N GLU A 31 -15.00 -6.30 2.66
CA GLU A 31 -14.27 -5.20 3.31
C GLU A 31 -13.38 -5.72 4.44
N VAL A 32 -13.86 -6.68 5.24
CA VAL A 32 -13.06 -7.34 6.28
C VAL A 32 -11.88 -8.09 5.66
N LEU A 33 -12.10 -8.79 4.54
CA LEU A 33 -11.03 -9.49 3.82
C LEU A 33 -9.98 -8.52 3.25
N ASN A 34 -10.40 -7.39 2.70
CA ASN A 34 -9.48 -6.36 2.22
C ASN A 34 -8.68 -5.74 3.36
N LEU A 35 -9.33 -5.47 4.50
CA LEU A 35 -8.67 -4.96 5.71
C LEU A 35 -7.65 -5.95 6.27
N TRP A 36 -7.95 -7.25 6.23
CA TRP A 36 -7.02 -8.32 6.63
C TRP A 36 -5.77 -8.31 5.75
N ARG A 37 -5.94 -8.33 4.42
CA ARG A 37 -4.84 -8.33 3.45
C ARG A 37 -3.97 -7.08 3.53
N ALA A 38 -4.56 -5.92 3.79
CA ALA A 38 -3.79 -4.69 3.98
C ALA A 38 -2.87 -4.74 5.21
N GLN A 39 -3.28 -5.45 6.27
CA GLN A 39 -2.50 -5.63 7.49
C GLN A 39 -1.57 -6.84 7.44
N HIS A 40 -1.85 -7.79 6.57
CA HIS A 40 -1.08 -9.02 6.34
C HIS A 40 -0.67 -9.10 4.86
N PRO A 41 0.17 -8.16 4.38
CA PRO A 41 0.67 -8.24 3.02
C PRO A 41 1.41 -9.56 2.82
N ALA A 42 1.31 -10.13 1.63
CA ALA A 42 2.03 -11.35 1.34
C ALA A 42 3.55 -11.09 1.46
N PRO A 43 4.35 -12.06 1.90
CA PRO A 43 5.80 -11.88 2.01
C PRO A 43 6.45 -11.44 0.69
N GLU A 44 5.87 -11.88 -0.43
CA GLU A 44 6.25 -11.49 -1.79
C GLU A 44 6.03 -9.97 -2.03
N ASP A 45 4.87 -9.43 -1.64
CA ASP A 45 4.56 -8.01 -1.74
C ASP A 45 5.47 -7.14 -0.84
N PHE A 46 5.88 -7.68 0.32
CA PHE A 46 6.76 -6.97 1.24
C PHE A 46 8.20 -6.89 0.71
N ALA A 47 8.72 -7.97 0.13
CA ALA A 47 10.07 -8.00 -0.43
C ALA A 47 10.25 -7.00 -1.58
N ASP A 48 9.31 -6.98 -2.51
CA ASP A 48 9.33 -6.05 -3.65
C ASP A 48 9.22 -4.58 -3.19
N ALA A 49 8.37 -4.31 -2.18
CA ALA A 49 8.23 -2.97 -1.62
C ALA A 49 9.51 -2.50 -0.91
N VAL A 50 10.19 -3.40 -0.17
CA VAL A 50 11.46 -3.10 0.49
C VAL A 50 12.55 -2.82 -0.54
N GLU A 51 12.69 -3.66 -1.57
CA GLU A 51 13.69 -3.45 -2.62
C GLU A 51 13.47 -2.12 -3.34
N ALA A 52 12.22 -1.79 -3.67
CA ALA A 52 11.88 -0.52 -4.31
C ALA A 52 12.25 0.69 -3.43
N LEU A 53 11.99 0.60 -2.12
CA LEU A 53 12.31 1.66 -1.16
C LEU A 53 13.84 1.81 -0.99
N GLU A 54 14.57 0.72 -0.81
CA GLU A 54 16.03 0.73 -0.70
C GLU A 54 16.67 1.35 -1.94
N ARG A 55 16.18 0.99 -3.12
CA ARG A 55 16.63 1.59 -4.38
C ARG A 55 16.35 3.09 -4.44
N ALA A 56 15.15 3.53 -4.06
CA ALA A 56 14.79 4.95 -4.06
C ALA A 56 15.68 5.76 -3.09
N LEU A 57 15.98 5.22 -1.92
CA LEU A 57 16.90 5.83 -0.95
C LEU A 57 18.32 5.93 -1.51
N ALA A 58 18.84 4.84 -2.10
CA ALA A 58 20.17 4.84 -2.71
C ALA A 58 20.28 5.84 -3.89
N GLN A 59 19.20 6.07 -4.63
CA GLN A 59 19.13 7.10 -5.67
C GLN A 59 19.19 8.50 -5.06
N ALA A 60 18.38 8.75 -4.03
CA ALA A 60 18.39 10.02 -3.31
C ALA A 60 19.77 10.37 -2.73
N ASP A 61 20.46 9.39 -2.12
CA ASP A 61 21.81 9.56 -1.56
C ASP A 61 22.87 9.91 -2.62
N ARG A 62 22.67 9.48 -3.87
CA ARG A 62 23.52 9.84 -5.01
C ARG A 62 23.14 11.17 -5.64
N GLY A 63 22.11 11.84 -5.14
CA GLY A 63 21.52 13.02 -5.76
C GLY A 63 20.78 12.71 -7.06
N GLU A 64 20.42 11.45 -7.31
CA GLU A 64 19.58 11.06 -8.43
C GLU A 64 18.12 11.41 -8.11
N GLY A 65 17.59 12.42 -8.79
CA GLY A 65 16.25 12.93 -8.56
C GLY A 65 16.12 14.37 -9.03
N ARG A 66 14.95 14.97 -8.81
CA ARG A 66 14.75 16.42 -8.96
C ARG A 66 13.86 16.93 -7.87
N ALA A 67 13.95 18.22 -7.55
CA ALA A 67 13.10 18.84 -6.54
C ALA A 67 11.62 18.66 -6.93
N LEU A 68 10.75 18.44 -5.94
CA LEU A 68 9.33 18.22 -6.20
C LEU A 68 8.71 19.43 -6.90
N GLU A 69 9.10 20.64 -6.53
CA GLU A 69 8.63 21.90 -7.10
C GLU A 69 9.07 22.05 -8.57
N GLU A 70 10.31 21.64 -8.87
CA GLU A 70 10.80 21.57 -10.25
C GLU A 70 10.02 20.53 -11.04
N PHE A 71 9.71 19.39 -10.41
CA PHE A 71 8.90 18.35 -11.05
C PHE A 71 7.51 18.83 -11.38
N ASP A 72 6.83 19.36 -10.38
CA ASP A 72 5.46 19.81 -10.44
C ASP A 72 5.27 20.90 -11.48
N LYS A 73 6.15 21.91 -11.48
CA LYS A 73 6.13 22.99 -12.48
C LYS A 73 6.31 22.45 -13.90
N ALA A 74 7.28 21.57 -14.12
CA ALA A 74 7.53 20.98 -15.44
C ALA A 74 6.37 20.07 -15.89
N PHE A 75 5.79 19.31 -14.97
CA PHE A 75 4.66 18.44 -15.23
C PHE A 75 3.40 19.24 -15.60
N ARG A 76 3.04 20.24 -14.80
CA ARG A 76 1.89 21.13 -15.07
C ARG A 76 2.03 21.85 -16.41
N THR A 77 3.22 22.37 -16.71
CA THR A 77 3.52 23.03 -18.00
C THR A 77 3.31 22.07 -19.17
N ARG A 78 3.82 20.82 -19.05
CA ARG A 78 3.68 19.80 -20.09
C ARG A 78 2.23 19.36 -20.32
N HIS A 79 1.44 19.30 -19.26
CA HIS A 79 0.08 18.77 -19.28
C HIS A 79 -1.01 19.86 -19.30
N GLN A 80 -0.63 21.14 -19.42
CA GLN A 80 -1.55 22.29 -19.44
C GLN A 80 -2.50 22.31 -18.23
N ILE A 81 -1.99 21.89 -17.07
CA ILE A 81 -2.75 21.91 -15.81
C ILE A 81 -2.58 23.30 -15.20
N ALA A 82 -3.69 24.00 -14.97
CA ALA A 82 -3.67 25.29 -14.29
C ALA A 82 -3.11 25.12 -12.86
N ALA A 83 -2.26 26.05 -12.43
CA ALA A 83 -1.89 26.12 -11.02
C ALA A 83 -3.10 26.69 -10.28
N ASP A 84 -3.70 25.92 -9.38
CA ASP A 84 -4.61 26.51 -8.39
C ASP A 84 -3.77 27.44 -7.50
N GLU A 85 -4.17 28.72 -7.48
CA GLU A 85 -3.64 29.79 -6.62
C GLU A 85 -3.98 29.58 -5.15
#